data_AF-A0A0G4M8W7-F1
#
_entry.id   AF-A0A0G4M8W7-F1
#
_cell.length_a   1.000
_cell.length_b   1.000
_cell.length_c   1.000
_cell.angle_alpha   90.00
_cell.angle_beta   90.00
_cell.angle_gamma   90.00
#
_symmetry.space_group_name_H-M   'P 1'
#
loop_
_entity.id
_entity.type
_entity.pdbx_description
1 polymer ?
#
loop_
_entity_poly.entity_id
_entity_poly.type
_entity_poly.pdbx_seq_one_letter_code
_entity_poly.pdbx_strand_id
1 'polypeptide(L)'
;MLYDLSIPWSPSTTTRDLENTITFSAALGYNVIALNHIIDGPLPSTITNPLPKLDAGPPSTSSSSSTSSSARAPQPANTTTPRRPTILHRATLVYSDPAQNHRMPGLAAAYDLLARCMWRDMVSKRGGSEHLYAAKTDTEIRKRIQKAKVLSNERAEH
;
A
#
# COMPACT_ATOMS: atom_id res chain seq x y z
N MET A 1 -18.19 3.78 14.60
CA MET A 1 -17.20 4.48 13.75
C MET A 1 -16.48 3.43 12.94
N LEU A 2 -16.36 3.61 11.63
CA LEU A 2 -15.74 2.62 10.73
C LEU A 2 -14.36 3.14 10.26
N TYR A 3 -13.36 2.27 10.31
CA TYR A 3 -11.96 2.59 10.03
C TYR A 3 -11.44 1.68 8.92
N ASP A 4 -10.78 2.24 7.92
CA ASP A 4 -9.98 1.47 6.95
C ASP A 4 -8.51 1.83 7.13
N LEU A 5 -7.71 0.91 7.65
CA LEU A 5 -6.29 1.16 7.95
C LEU A 5 -5.35 0.67 6.84
N SER A 6 -5.88 0.31 5.67
CA SER A 6 -5.17 -0.51 4.69
C SER A 6 -5.25 -0.06 3.24
N ILE A 7 -5.70 1.17 2.97
CA ILE A 7 -5.80 1.67 1.60
C ILE A 7 -4.41 1.71 0.96
N PRO A 8 -4.14 0.92 -0.08
CA PRO A 8 -2.82 0.87 -0.70
C PRO A 8 -2.51 2.21 -1.37
N TRP A 9 -1.31 2.72 -1.15
CA TRP A 9 -0.82 3.92 -1.81
C TRP A 9 0.57 3.69 -2.40
N SER A 10 0.81 4.28 -3.58
CA SER A 10 2.11 4.31 -4.25
C SER A 10 2.42 5.72 -4.76
N PRO A 11 3.69 6.08 -4.96
CA PRO A 11 4.07 7.36 -5.57
C PRO A 11 3.52 7.57 -6.98
N SER A 12 3.14 6.48 -7.67
CA SER A 12 2.49 6.51 -8.98
C SER A 12 0.97 6.74 -8.92
N THR A 13 0.37 6.73 -7.73
CA THR A 13 -1.06 6.98 -7.57
C THR A 13 -1.36 8.44 -7.85
N THR A 14 -2.23 8.72 -8.83
CA THR A 14 -2.59 10.09 -9.17
C THR A 14 -3.50 10.70 -8.09
N THR A 15 -3.44 12.02 -7.93
CA THR A 15 -4.31 12.73 -6.97
C THR A 15 -5.79 12.49 -7.24
N ARG A 16 -6.19 12.37 -8.52
CA ARG A 16 -7.59 12.14 -8.89
C ARG A 16 -8.08 10.76 -8.46
N ASP A 17 -7.29 9.71 -8.68
CA ASP A 17 -7.66 8.35 -8.27
C ASP A 17 -7.75 8.24 -6.74
N LEU A 18 -6.89 8.98 -6.06
CA LEU A 18 -6.88 9.05 -4.62
C LEU A 18 -8.13 9.77 -4.06
N GLU A 19 -8.51 10.92 -4.63
CA GLU A 19 -9.76 11.62 -4.24
C GLU A 19 -11.02 10.78 -4.54
N ASN A 20 -11.02 10.03 -5.65
CA ASN A 20 -12.11 9.08 -5.95
C ASN A 20 -12.21 8.00 -4.87
N THR A 21 -11.08 7.46 -4.43
CA THR A 21 -11.01 6.43 -3.38
C THR A 21 -11.49 6.98 -2.03
N ILE A 22 -11.10 8.21 -1.69
CA ILE A 22 -11.54 8.91 -0.47
C ILE A 22 -13.05 9.13 -0.51
N THR A 23 -13.56 9.62 -1.64
CA THR A 23 -15.00 9.89 -1.83
C THR A 23 -15.81 8.61 -1.74
N PHE A 24 -15.33 7.53 -2.36
CA PHE A 24 -15.95 6.21 -2.25
C PHE A 24 -15.96 5.69 -0.81
N SER A 25 -14.84 5.83 -0.09
CA SER A 25 -14.75 5.44 1.32
C SER A 25 -15.71 6.24 2.21
N ALA A 26 -15.86 7.54 1.94
CA ALA A 26 -16.83 8.39 2.63
C ALA A 26 -18.27 7.92 2.37
N ALA A 27 -18.59 7.54 1.12
CA ALA A 27 -19.90 7.00 0.74
C ALA A 27 -20.21 5.65 1.41
N LEU A 28 -19.18 4.83 1.66
CA LEU A 28 -19.31 3.59 2.43
C LEU A 28 -19.44 3.82 3.96
N GLY A 29 -19.27 5.06 4.42
CA GLY A 29 -19.40 5.41 5.84
C GLY A 29 -18.11 5.26 6.66
N TYR A 30 -16.93 5.16 6.02
CA TYR A 30 -15.67 5.23 6.73
C TYR A 30 -15.44 6.63 7.29
N ASN A 31 -15.14 6.70 8.59
CA ASN A 31 -14.85 7.96 9.28
C ASN A 31 -13.36 8.32 9.22
N VAL A 32 -12.52 7.29 9.23
CA VAL A 32 -11.06 7.40 9.27
C VAL A 32 -10.50 6.41 8.29
N ILE A 33 -9.57 6.87 7.46
CA ILE A 33 -8.85 6.03 6.52
C ILE A 33 -7.36 6.23 6.68
N ALA A 34 -6.57 5.18 6.49
CA ALA A 34 -5.12 5.26 6.47
C ALA A 34 -4.58 4.86 5.10
N LEU A 35 -3.79 5.76 4.51
CA LEU A 35 -3.04 5.50 3.30
C LEU A 35 -1.78 4.74 3.67
N ASN A 36 -1.66 3.52 3.16
CA ASN A 36 -0.59 2.59 3.47
C ASN A 36 0.52 2.68 2.42
N HIS A 37 1.67 3.19 2.83
CA HIS A 37 2.91 3.19 2.08
C HIS A 37 3.79 2.01 2.50
N ILE A 38 4.16 1.16 1.55
CA ILE A 38 5.03 0.01 1.81
C ILE A 38 6.49 0.42 1.57
N ILE A 39 7.31 0.33 2.62
CA ILE A 39 8.75 0.60 2.54
C ILE A 39 9.47 -0.74 2.48
N ASP A 40 10.22 -0.95 1.41
CA ASP A 40 11.02 -2.15 1.16
C ASP A 40 12.51 -1.81 1.15
N GLY A 41 13.32 -2.67 1.75
CA GLY A 41 14.77 -2.51 1.84
C GLY A 41 15.26 -1.58 2.97
N PRO A 42 16.55 -1.20 2.94
CA PRO A 42 17.16 -0.37 3.97
C PRO A 42 16.51 1.01 4.07
N LEU A 43 16.32 1.50 5.30
CA LEU A 43 15.74 2.82 5.52
C LEU A 43 16.68 3.91 4.95
N PRO A 44 16.17 4.90 4.20
CA PRO A 44 16.96 5.97 3.60
C PRO A 44 17.45 6.97 4.65
N SER A 45 18.66 7.52 4.51
CA SER A 45 19.33 8.50 5.43
C SER A 45 18.40 9.64 5.85
N THR A 46 17.61 10.15 4.93
CA THR A 46 16.59 11.17 5.16
C THR A 46 15.21 10.54 5.02
N ILE A 47 14.40 10.64 6.08
CA ILE A 47 13.04 10.11 6.09
C ILE A 47 12.08 11.25 5.75
N THR A 48 11.55 11.22 4.53
CA THR A 48 10.52 12.16 4.07
C THR A 48 9.26 11.37 3.74
N ASN A 49 8.11 11.86 4.18
CA ASN A 49 6.82 11.29 3.82
C ASN A 49 6.41 11.76 2.41
N PRO A 50 6.32 10.87 1.40
CA PRO A 50 5.95 11.25 0.04
C PRO A 50 4.42 11.38 -0.15
N LEU A 51 3.62 11.05 0.87
CA LEU A 51 2.17 11.17 0.79
C LEU A 51 1.77 12.64 0.65
N PRO A 52 0.85 12.96 -0.28
CA PRO A 52 0.31 14.31 -0.38
C PRO A 52 -0.28 14.72 0.97
N LYS A 53 0.06 15.92 1.44
CA LYS A 53 -0.66 16.53 2.56
C LYS A 53 -2.02 16.94 2.03
N LEU A 54 -2.96 16.02 2.10
CA LEU A 54 -4.36 16.27 1.78
C LEU A 54 -4.89 16.95 3.02
N ASP A 55 -4.86 18.28 3.01
CA ASP A 55 -5.18 19.11 4.16
C ASP A 55 -6.37 18.53 4.94
N ALA A 56 -6.06 17.88 6.06
CA ALA A 56 -7.02 17.66 7.11
C ALA A 56 -7.40 19.06 7.60
N GLY A 57 -8.68 19.31 7.82
CA GLY A 57 -9.18 20.62 8.26
C GLY A 57 -8.31 21.28 9.34
N PRO A 58 -8.32 22.62 9.38
CA PRO A 58 -7.13 23.47 9.44
C PRO A 58 -6.37 23.42 10.78
N PRO A 59 -5.03 23.61 10.79
CA PRO A 59 -4.43 24.55 11.74
C PRO A 59 -4.84 25.95 11.30
N SER A 60 -5.54 26.70 12.14
CA SER A 60 -5.82 28.11 11.89
C SER A 60 -4.52 28.83 11.52
N THR A 61 -4.34 29.21 10.26
CA THR A 61 -3.70 30.43 9.72
C THR A 61 -3.38 30.23 8.24
N SER A 62 -4.40 30.28 7.38
CA SER A 62 -4.27 30.88 6.04
C SER A 62 -5.67 31.15 5.49
N SER A 63 -5.91 32.43 5.35
CA SER A 63 -7.13 33.11 4.90
C SER A 63 -7.69 32.55 3.58
N SER A 64 -8.89 31.99 3.65
CA SER A 64 -9.93 32.26 2.66
C SER A 64 -11.31 32.18 3.34
N SER A 65 -12.07 33.24 3.13
CA SER A 65 -13.30 33.62 3.79
C SER A 65 -14.47 32.68 3.48
N SER A 66 -15.14 32.18 4.52
CA SER A 66 -16.59 31.98 4.49
C SER A 66 -17.16 32.24 5.89
N THR A 67 -17.75 33.41 6.02
CA THR A 67 -18.66 33.79 7.10
C THR A 67 -19.85 32.83 7.13
N SER A 68 -20.02 32.09 8.22
CA SER A 68 -21.34 31.97 8.86
C SER A 68 -21.18 31.54 10.31
N SER A 69 -21.80 32.34 11.16
CA SER A 69 -21.86 32.30 12.61
C SER A 69 -22.62 31.08 13.14
N SER A 70 -22.20 30.55 14.29
CA SER A 70 -22.99 30.51 15.54
C SER A 70 -22.37 29.56 16.56
N ALA A 71 -22.24 30.06 17.78
CA ALA A 71 -21.71 29.36 18.94
C ALA A 71 -22.56 28.16 19.37
N ARG A 72 -21.93 27.01 19.70
CA ARG A 72 -22.48 26.05 20.69
C ARG A 72 -21.45 25.04 21.23
N ALA A 73 -21.69 24.66 22.49
CA ALA A 73 -20.99 23.77 23.43
C ALA A 73 -20.43 22.42 22.90
N PRO A 74 -19.51 21.76 23.64
CA PRO A 74 -18.96 20.46 23.25
C PRO A 74 -20.05 19.38 23.34
N GLN A 75 -20.50 18.88 22.19
CA GLN A 75 -21.48 17.79 22.10
C GLN A 75 -20.84 16.50 21.55
N PRO A 76 -21.22 15.33 22.10
CA PRO A 76 -20.69 14.03 21.71
C PRO A 76 -21.08 13.68 20.26
N ALA A 77 -20.12 13.07 19.56
CA ALA A 77 -20.06 12.88 18.12
C ALA A 77 -21.09 11.90 17.54
N ASN A 78 -22.32 12.34 17.32
CA ASN A 78 -23.32 11.58 16.57
C ASN A 78 -23.97 12.49 15.49
N THR A 79 -23.50 12.49 14.23
CA THR A 79 -24.35 12.87 13.07
C THR A 79 -23.78 12.37 11.73
N THR A 80 -24.68 11.75 10.98
CA THR A 80 -24.63 11.13 9.66
C THR A 80 -24.48 12.12 8.48
N THR A 81 -23.59 13.10 8.59
CA THR A 81 -23.22 13.96 7.45
C THR A 81 -22.05 13.29 6.72
N PRO A 82 -22.00 13.23 5.37
CA PRO A 82 -20.84 12.73 4.64
C PRO A 82 -19.67 13.72 4.81
N ARG A 83 -19.08 13.69 5.99
CA ARG A 83 -17.89 14.45 6.35
C ARG A 83 -16.72 13.70 5.74
N ARG A 84 -15.85 14.43 5.04
CA ARG A 84 -14.60 13.89 4.49
C ARG A 84 -13.88 13.11 5.59
N PRO A 85 -13.49 11.83 5.35
CA PRO A 85 -12.85 11.01 6.36
C PRO A 85 -11.52 11.61 6.78
N THR A 86 -11.12 11.42 8.04
CA THR A 86 -9.79 11.81 8.49
C THR A 86 -8.76 10.87 7.87
N ILE A 87 -7.71 11.43 7.26
CA ILE A 87 -6.69 10.68 6.55
C ILE A 87 -5.48 10.54 7.45
N LEU A 88 -5.03 9.30 7.65
CA LEU A 88 -3.81 8.96 8.37
C LEU A 88 -2.76 8.43 7.41
N HIS A 89 -1.49 8.70 7.71
CA HIS A 89 -0.36 8.17 6.95
C HIS A 89 0.23 6.96 7.65
N ARG A 90 0.10 5.79 7.02
CA ARG A 90 0.63 4.53 7.52
C ARG A 90 1.87 4.12 6.73
N ALA A 91 2.96 3.79 7.41
CA ALA A 91 4.09 3.10 6.82
C ALA A 91 4.07 1.63 7.24
N THR A 92 4.15 0.72 6.27
CA THR A 92 4.37 -0.71 6.50
C THR A 92 5.78 -1.10 6.05
N LEU A 93 6.61 -1.53 6.99
CA LEU A 93 7.98 -1.94 6.74
C LEU A 93 8.05 -3.42 6.39
N VAL A 94 8.66 -3.73 5.25
CA VAL A 94 9.03 -5.08 4.86
C VAL A 94 10.43 -5.35 5.39
N TYR A 95 10.53 -6.20 6.42
CA TYR A 95 11.78 -6.60 7.08
C TYR A 95 12.83 -5.50 7.29
N SER A 96 12.71 -4.80 8.40
CA SER A 96 13.73 -3.85 8.87
C SER A 96 14.87 -4.63 9.54
N ASP A 97 16.08 -4.56 8.99
CA ASP A 97 17.31 -5.01 9.67
C ASP A 97 17.42 -4.34 11.05
N PRO A 98 17.58 -5.08 12.16
CA PRO A 98 17.72 -4.50 13.49
C PRO A 98 18.84 -3.45 13.58
N ALA A 99 19.89 -3.54 12.75
CA ALA A 99 20.93 -2.50 12.70
C ALA A 99 20.38 -1.12 12.30
N GLN A 100 19.28 -1.06 11.54
CA GLN A 100 18.63 0.17 11.09
C GLN A 100 17.51 0.65 12.03
N ASN A 101 17.24 -0.05 13.14
CA ASN A 101 16.20 0.35 14.10
C ASN A 101 16.44 1.72 14.73
N HIS A 102 17.70 2.18 14.78
CA HIS A 102 18.07 3.51 15.27
C HIS A 102 17.38 4.65 14.49
N ARG A 103 16.87 4.35 13.28
CA ARG A 103 16.19 5.30 12.39
C ARG A 103 14.67 5.33 12.56
N MET A 104 14.11 4.35 13.27
CA MET A 104 12.67 4.25 13.50
C MET A 104 12.05 5.48 14.19
N PRO A 105 12.74 6.18 15.12
CA PRO A 105 12.21 7.43 15.67
C PRO A 105 11.97 8.51 14.61
N GLY A 106 12.85 8.61 13.60
CA GLY A 106 12.65 9.54 12.48
C GLY A 106 11.46 9.15 11.59
N LEU A 107 11.20 7.85 11.46
CA LEU A 107 10.02 7.34 10.75
C LEU A 107 8.72 7.61 11.51
N ALA A 108 8.74 7.42 12.83
CA ALA A 108 7.61 7.71 13.70
C ALA A 108 7.26 9.20 13.72
N ALA A 109 8.23 10.09 13.48
CA ALA A 109 7.96 11.53 13.35
C ALA A 109 7.29 11.90 12.01
N ALA A 110 7.42 11.07 10.97
CA ALA A 110 6.94 11.37 9.62
C ALA A 110 5.60 10.72 9.26
N TYR A 111 5.20 9.67 10.00
CA TYR A 111 3.99 8.89 9.76
C TYR A 111 3.16 8.78 11.04
N ASP A 112 1.83 8.72 10.90
CA ASP A 112 0.92 8.58 12.04
C ASP A 112 0.85 7.13 12.55
N LEU A 113 0.99 6.16 11.64
CA LEU A 113 0.91 4.74 11.95
C LEU A 113 2.11 3.99 11.38
N LEU A 114 2.73 3.15 12.20
CA LEU A 114 3.80 2.25 11.78
C LEU A 114 3.36 0.81 11.93
N ALA A 115 3.61 0.00 10.91
CA ALA A 115 3.36 -1.43 10.91
C ALA A 115 4.59 -2.18 10.40
N ARG A 116 4.78 -3.41 10.87
CA ARG A 116 5.83 -4.32 10.40
C ARG A 116 5.17 -5.52 9.72
N CYS A 117 5.52 -5.79 8.47
CA CYS A 117 5.02 -6.98 7.79
C CYS A 117 6.06 -8.10 7.86
N MET A 118 5.66 -9.20 8.50
CA MET A 118 6.54 -10.35 8.75
C MET A 118 6.48 -11.42 7.63
N TRP A 119 5.51 -11.31 6.71
CA TRP A 119 5.18 -12.40 5.77
C TRP A 119 6.15 -12.53 4.57
N ARG A 120 6.70 -11.43 4.04
CA ARG A 120 7.55 -11.48 2.83
C ARG A 120 8.90 -12.19 3.03
N ASP A 121 9.40 -12.27 4.27
CA ASP A 121 10.65 -12.99 4.57
C ASP A 121 10.53 -14.50 4.43
N MET A 122 9.35 -15.07 4.69
CA MET A 122 9.18 -16.52 4.55
C MET A 122 9.27 -16.98 3.10
N VAL A 123 9.09 -16.09 2.13
CA VAL A 123 9.28 -16.39 0.70
C VAL A 123 10.72 -16.10 0.28
N SER A 124 11.31 -14.99 0.72
CA SER A 124 12.70 -14.64 0.39
C SER A 124 13.73 -15.59 1.04
N LYS A 125 13.56 -15.98 2.31
CA LYS A 125 14.41 -17.00 2.97
C LYS A 125 14.17 -18.43 2.45
N ARG A 126 13.05 -18.68 1.75
CA ARG A 126 12.80 -19.94 1.01
C ARG A 126 13.22 -19.86 -0.46
N GLY A 127 13.69 -18.72 -0.94
CA GLY A 127 14.02 -18.44 -2.35
C GLY A 127 15.41 -18.93 -2.79
N GLY A 128 15.76 -20.17 -2.47
CA GLY A 128 16.98 -20.82 -2.96
C GLY A 128 16.79 -21.71 -4.21
N SER A 129 15.58 -21.80 -4.80
CA SER A 129 15.34 -22.82 -5.84
C SER A 129 14.19 -22.56 -6.81
N GLU A 130 13.71 -21.34 -7.03
CA GLU A 130 12.64 -21.13 -8.04
C GLU A 130 13.18 -21.06 -9.48
N HIS A 131 14.42 -20.60 -9.67
CA HIS A 131 15.01 -20.45 -11.00
C HIS A 131 15.41 -21.79 -11.67
N LEU A 132 15.55 -22.89 -10.91
CA LEU A 132 15.86 -24.21 -11.46
C LEU A 132 14.62 -25.03 -11.85
N TYR A 133 13.45 -24.75 -11.26
CA TYR A 133 12.23 -25.53 -11.56
C TYR A 133 11.59 -25.13 -12.89
N ALA A 134 11.57 -23.83 -13.23
CA ALA A 134 10.99 -23.35 -14.49
C ALA A 134 11.82 -23.76 -15.74
N ALA A 135 13.15 -23.83 -15.62
CA ALA A 135 14.03 -24.19 -16.74
C ALA A 135 13.99 -25.70 -17.07
N LYS A 136 13.78 -26.57 -16.07
CA LYS A 136 13.69 -28.03 -16.28
C LYS A 136 12.39 -28.42 -16.99
N THR A 137 11.27 -27.77 -16.67
CA THR A 137 9.98 -28.03 -17.31
C THR A 137 9.96 -27.63 -18.79
N ASP A 138 10.56 -26.50 -19.16
CA ASP A 138 10.55 -26.04 -20.55
C ASP A 138 11.35 -26.98 -21.48
N THR A 139 12.49 -27.48 -20.99
CA THR A 139 13.34 -28.40 -21.75
C THR A 139 12.68 -29.76 -21.95
N GLU A 140 12.02 -30.29 -20.91
CA GLU A 140 11.34 -31.59 -20.99
C GLU A 140 10.08 -31.54 -21.85
N ILE A 141 9.33 -30.43 -21.80
CA ILE A 141 8.18 -30.19 -22.68
C ILE A 141 8.63 -30.13 -24.14
N ARG A 142 9.72 -29.42 -24.45
CA ARG A 142 10.27 -29.35 -25.82
C ARG A 142 10.71 -30.73 -26.32
N LYS A 143 11.35 -31.55 -25.47
CA LYS A 143 11.74 -32.92 -25.83
C LYS A 143 10.53 -33.80 -26.14
N ARG A 144 9.46 -33.71 -25.35
CA ARG A 144 8.22 -34.47 -25.59
C ARG A 144 7.50 -34.03 -26.86
N ILE A 145 7.50 -32.73 -27.16
CA ILE A 145 6.93 -32.20 -28.41
C ILE A 145 7.74 -32.67 -29.64
N GLN A 146 9.07 -32.64 -29.57
CA GLN A 146 9.93 -33.15 -30.65
C GLN A 146 9.72 -34.65 -30.88
N LYS A 147 9.69 -35.44 -29.81
CA LYS A 147 9.43 -36.89 -29.91
C LYS A 147 8.06 -37.20 -30.51
N ALA A 148 7.02 -36.44 -30.15
CA ALA A 148 5.69 -36.60 -30.72
C ALA A 148 5.63 -36.25 -32.22
N LYS A 149 6.40 -35.23 -32.66
CA LYS A 149 6.49 -34.88 -34.09
C LYS A 149 7.16 -35.97 -34.92
N VAL A 150 8.25 -36.57 -34.42
CA VAL A 150 8.95 -37.66 -35.13
C VAL A 150 8.03 -38.89 -35.27
N LEU A 151 7.36 -39.29 -34.19
CA LEU A 151 6.42 -40.41 -34.22
C LEU A 151 5.21 -40.17 -35.13
N SER A 152 4.77 -38.92 -35.25
CA SER A 152 3.69 -38.57 -36.20
C SER A 152 4.14 -38.64 -37.65
N ASN A 153 5.42 -38.35 -37.93
CA ASN A 153 5.97 -38.41 -39.29
C ASN A 153 6.19 -39.86 -39.73
N GLU A 154 6.68 -40.72 -38.83
CA GLU A 154 6.83 -42.16 -39.10
C GLU A 154 5.48 -42.87 -39.33
N ARG A 155 4.39 -42.37 -38.74
CA ARG A 155 3.04 -42.91 -38.95
C ARG A 155 2.38 -42.47 -40.25
N ALA A 156 2.94 -41.48 -40.95
CA ALA A 156 2.41 -40.94 -42.21
C ALA A 156 3.09 -41.54 -43.45
N GLU A 157 4.20 -42.26 -43.30
CA GLU A 157 4.94 -42.89 -44.41
C GLU A 157 4.68 -44.41 -44.53
N HIS A 158 3.58 -44.90 -43.95
CA HIS A 158 3.16 -46.31 -44.01
C HIS A 158 1.68 -46.43 -44.35
#